data_AF-A0A7W1K142-F1
#
_entry.id   AF-A0A7W1K142-F1
#
_cell.length_a   1.000
_cell.length_b   1.000
_cell.length_c   1.000
_cell.angle_alpha   90.00
_cell.angle_beta   90.00
_cell.angle_gamma   90.00
#
_symmetry.space_group_name_H-M   'P 1'
#
loop_
_entity.id
_entity.type
_entity.pdbx_description
1 polymer ?
#
loop_
_entity_poly.entity_id
_entity_poly.type
_entity_poly.pdbx_seq_one_letter_code
_entity_poly.pdbx_strand_id
1 'polypeptide(L)'
;MADDIDVNRFALMAILENAHAKRPAAYPDFETLNAMSDSGLFGYARGLLYSLEQSSPSTDEVAEELRDGLSSVVGGKGENPSPN
;
A
#
# COMPACT_ATOMS: atom_id res chain seq x y z
N MET A 1 -10.00 11.46 -16.59
CA MET A 1 -9.91 10.70 -15.32
C MET A 1 -9.12 9.40 -15.54
N ALA A 2 -8.00 9.47 -16.29
CA ALA A 2 -7.08 8.35 -16.46
C ALA A 2 -5.81 8.61 -15.63
N ASP A 3 -5.40 9.88 -15.51
CA ASP A 3 -4.27 10.33 -14.71
C ASP A 3 -4.31 9.86 -13.25
N ASP A 4 -5.48 9.85 -12.60
CA ASP A 4 -5.60 9.41 -11.20
C ASP A 4 -5.30 7.92 -11.01
N ILE A 5 -5.60 7.08 -12.02
CA ILE A 5 -5.39 5.62 -11.94
C ILE A 5 -3.92 5.30 -12.15
N ASP A 6 -3.28 5.93 -13.15
CA ASP A 6 -1.87 5.72 -13.44
C ASP A 6 -0.98 6.20 -12.29
N VAL A 7 -1.26 7.38 -11.70
CA VAL A 7 -0.52 7.91 -10.54
C VAL A 7 -0.65 6.99 -9.33
N ASN A 8 -1.83 6.41 -9.09
CA ASN A 8 -2.04 5.45 -8.00
C ASN A 8 -1.27 4.14 -8.24
N ARG A 9 -1.18 3.65 -9.49
CA ARG A 9 -0.38 2.46 -9.81
C ARG A 9 1.10 2.69 -9.54
N PHE A 10 1.67 3.79 -10.02
CA PHE A 10 3.08 4.11 -9.80
C PHE A 10 3.42 4.25 -8.31
N ALA A 11 2.57 4.95 -7.55
CA ALA A 11 2.74 5.09 -6.12
C ALA A 11 2.71 3.74 -5.40
N LEU A 12 1.73 2.88 -5.75
CA LEU A 12 1.64 1.52 -5.19
C LEU A 12 2.86 0.67 -5.50
N MET A 13 3.34 0.67 -6.75
CA MET A 13 4.52 -0.09 -7.12
C MET A 13 5.75 0.39 -6.34
N ALA A 14 5.97 1.71 -6.23
CA ALA A 14 7.12 2.25 -5.50
C ALA A 14 7.08 1.88 -4.01
N ILE A 15 5.91 1.95 -3.36
CA ILE A 15 5.75 1.59 -1.95
C ILE A 15 6.05 0.11 -1.73
N LEU A 16 5.48 -0.76 -2.58
CA LEU A 16 5.62 -2.22 -2.45
C LEU A 16 7.02 -2.71 -2.81
N GLU A 17 7.65 -2.10 -3.82
CA GLU A 17 9.05 -2.38 -4.19
C GLU A 17 10.02 -2.00 -3.07
N ASN A 18 9.82 -0.84 -2.43
CA ASN A 18 10.64 -0.43 -1.28
C ASN A 18 10.45 -1.38 -0.08
N ALA A 19 9.22 -1.85 0.17
CA ALA A 19 8.98 -2.86 1.19
C ALA A 19 9.68 -4.20 0.86
N HIS A 20 9.62 -4.65 -0.40
CA HIS A 20 10.34 -5.82 -0.87
C HIS A 20 11.85 -5.66 -0.73
N ALA A 21 12.42 -4.51 -1.08
CA ALA A 21 13.86 -4.25 -0.94
C ALA A 21 14.34 -4.41 0.51
N LYS A 22 13.50 -4.03 1.49
CA LYS A 22 13.79 -4.18 2.92
C LYS A 22 13.50 -5.59 3.44
N ARG A 23 12.47 -6.26 2.91
CA ARG A 23 12.03 -7.60 3.32
C ARG A 23 11.60 -8.45 2.12
N PRO A 24 12.56 -9.00 1.35
CA PRO A 24 12.25 -9.70 0.10
C PRO A 24 11.39 -10.95 0.29
N ALA A 25 11.49 -11.59 1.45
CA ALA A 25 10.73 -12.79 1.78
C ALA A 25 9.26 -12.50 2.18
N ALA A 26 8.93 -11.24 2.53
CA ALA A 26 7.62 -10.88 3.06
C ALA A 26 6.70 -10.22 2.02
N TYR A 27 7.27 -9.59 1.00
CA TYR A 27 6.54 -8.80 0.01
C TYR A 27 6.90 -9.22 -1.42
N PRO A 28 5.98 -9.09 -2.38
CA PRO A 28 6.23 -9.45 -3.78
C PRO A 28 7.28 -8.55 -4.43
N ASP A 29 8.04 -9.11 -5.36
CA ASP A 29 9.00 -8.38 -6.18
C ASP A 29 8.32 -7.54 -7.27
N PHE A 30 9.11 -6.71 -7.95
CA PHE A 30 8.64 -5.85 -9.04
C PHE A 30 8.00 -6.63 -10.18
N GLU A 31 8.54 -7.79 -10.58
CA GLU A 31 8.00 -8.58 -11.69
C GLU A 31 6.59 -9.09 -11.36
N THR A 32 6.41 -9.57 -10.13
CA THR A 32 5.12 -10.02 -9.60
C THR A 32 4.11 -8.88 -9.55
N LEU A 33 4.52 -7.70 -9.06
CA LEU A 33 3.65 -6.51 -9.00
C LEU A 33 3.27 -6.01 -10.40
N ASN A 34 4.23 -5.95 -11.31
CA ASN A 34 4.03 -5.47 -12.67
C ASN A 34 3.10 -6.39 -13.48
N ALA A 35 3.13 -7.70 -13.20
CA ALA A 35 2.22 -8.67 -13.80
C ALA A 35 0.75 -8.52 -13.34
N MET A 36 0.48 -7.80 -12.25
CA MET A 36 -0.88 -7.55 -11.78
C MET A 36 -1.60 -6.48 -12.62
N SER A 37 -2.89 -6.71 -12.86
CA SER A 37 -3.79 -5.65 -13.32
C SER A 37 -3.90 -4.55 -12.25
N ASP A 38 -4.31 -3.35 -12.64
CA ASP A 38 -4.46 -2.23 -11.69
C ASP A 38 -5.45 -2.56 -10.57
N SER A 39 -6.54 -3.25 -10.91
CA SER A 39 -7.51 -3.75 -9.93
C SER A 39 -6.92 -4.80 -8.99
N GLY A 40 -6.03 -5.66 -9.49
CA GLY A 40 -5.32 -6.67 -8.70
C GLY A 40 -4.32 -6.01 -7.73
N LEU A 41 -3.55 -5.05 -8.22
CA LEU A 41 -2.59 -4.29 -7.42
C LEU A 41 -3.30 -3.51 -6.30
N PHE A 42 -4.41 -2.83 -6.63
CA PHE A 42 -5.19 -2.08 -5.66
C PHE A 42 -5.89 -2.99 -4.63
N GLY A 43 -6.41 -4.14 -5.07
CA GLY A 43 -6.99 -5.15 -4.19
C GLY A 43 -5.96 -5.73 -3.21
N TYR A 44 -4.78 -6.06 -3.72
CA TYR A 44 -3.65 -6.53 -2.91
C TYR A 44 -3.23 -5.47 -1.87
N ALA A 45 -3.02 -4.23 -2.30
CA ALA A 45 -2.66 -3.10 -1.44
C ALA A 45 -3.67 -2.89 -0.30
N ARG A 46 -4.97 -2.97 -0.58
CA ARG A 46 -6.02 -2.84 0.46
C ARG A 46 -6.04 -4.03 1.42
N GLY A 47 -5.88 -5.25 0.92
CA GLY A 47 -5.81 -6.44 1.77
C GLY A 47 -4.58 -6.43 2.69
N LEU A 48 -3.46 -5.94 2.17
CA LEU A 48 -2.23 -5.76 2.92
C LEU A 48 -2.39 -4.67 3.99
N LEU A 49 -2.94 -3.51 3.63
CA LEU A 49 -3.23 -2.44 4.59
C LEU A 49 -4.12 -2.94 5.74
N TYR A 50 -5.21 -3.65 5.42
CA TYR A 50 -6.09 -4.24 6.43
C TYR A 50 -5.34 -5.20 7.37
N SER A 51 -4.45 -6.04 6.82
CA SER A 51 -3.66 -6.98 7.62
C SER A 51 -2.67 -6.27 8.54
N LEU A 52 -2.09 -5.16 8.08
CA LEU A 52 -1.16 -4.33 8.85
C LEU A 52 -1.88 -3.56 9.97
N GLU A 53 -3.10 -3.06 9.72
CA GLU A 53 -3.92 -2.36 10.72
C GLU A 53 -4.43 -3.30 11.82
N GLN A 54 -4.68 -4.56 11.48
CA GLN A 54 -5.16 -5.58 12.43
C GLN A 54 -4.02 -6.23 13.23
N SER A 55 -2.78 -6.05 12.80
CA SER A 55 -1.61 -6.48 13.55
C SER A 55 -1.38 -5.51 14.70
N SER A 56 -1.18 -6.03 15.92
CA SER A 56 -0.78 -5.23 17.09
C SER A 56 0.45 -4.36 16.78
N PRO A 57 0.66 -3.22 17.47
CA PRO A 57 1.70 -2.25 17.14
C PRO A 57 3.02 -2.98 16.97
N SER A 58 3.42 -3.07 15.71
CA SER A 58 4.57 -3.85 15.33
C SER A 58 5.78 -2.99 15.66
N THR A 59 6.76 -3.50 16.38
CA THR A 59 8.12 -2.90 16.46
C THR A 59 8.85 -2.97 15.11
N ASP A 60 8.09 -3.09 14.03
CA ASP A 60 8.52 -3.35 12.68
C ASP A 60 8.35 -2.06 11.88
N GLU A 61 9.44 -1.32 11.80
CA GLU A 61 9.51 -0.05 11.07
C GLU A 61 9.12 -0.20 9.60
N VAL A 62 9.38 -1.38 8.99
CA VAL A 62 8.99 -1.65 7.60
C VAL A 62 7.49 -1.81 7.47
N ALA A 63 6.86 -2.52 8.40
CA ALA A 63 5.40 -2.69 8.42
C ALA A 63 4.68 -1.36 8.69
N GLU A 64 5.23 -0.51 9.55
CA GLU A 64 4.69 0.82 9.84
C GLU A 64 4.78 1.74 8.62
N GLU A 65 5.96 1.86 8.00
CA GLU A 65 6.17 2.67 6.80
C GLU A 65 5.27 2.19 5.64
N LEU A 66 5.13 0.87 5.49
CA LEU A 66 4.26 0.28 4.48
C LEU A 66 2.79 0.59 4.75
N ARG A 67 2.32 0.47 6.00
CA ARG A 67 0.94 0.81 6.38
C ARG A 67 0.64 2.27 6.05
N ASP A 68 1.53 3.18 6.43
CA ASP A 68 1.33 4.62 6.24
C ASP A 68 1.34 5.00 4.75
N GLY A 69 2.28 4.42 3.98
CA GLY A 69 2.33 4.59 2.53
C GLY A 69 1.06 4.10 1.83
N LEU A 70 0.61 2.88 2.15
CA LEU A 70 -0.61 2.31 1.58
C LEU A 70 -1.85 3.12 1.99
N SER A 71 -1.94 3.57 3.24
CA SER A 71 -3.05 4.39 3.72
C SER A 71 -3.17 5.71 2.94
N SER A 72 -2.05 6.33 2.59
CA SER A 72 -2.03 7.56 1.78
C SER A 72 -2.52 7.36 0.34
N VAL A 73 -2.42 6.16 -0.23
CA VAL A 73 -2.74 5.90 -1.65
C VAL A 73 -4.10 5.21 -1.81
N VAL A 74 -4.41 4.23 -0.97
CA VAL A 74 -5.63 3.39 -1.06
C VAL A 74 -6.52 3.48 0.17
N GLY A 75 -6.01 4.04 1.27
CA GLY A 75 -6.73 4.19 2.53
C GLY A 75 -7.84 5.22 2.48
N GLY A 76 -7.88 6.06 1.43
CA GLY A 76 -9.00 6.96 1.15
C GLY A 76 -9.38 7.78 2.38
N LYS A 77 -8.76 8.95 2.53
CA LYS A 77 -9.24 10.00 3.42
C LYS A 77 -10.67 10.38 3.00
N GLY A 78 -11.67 9.65 3.49
CA GLY A 78 -12.93 10.26 3.87
C GLY A 78 -12.55 11.42 4.80
N GLU A 79 -12.82 12.61 4.33
CA GLU A 79 -12.73 13.90 5.03
C GLU A 79 -12.48 13.83 6.55
N ASN A 80 -11.36 14.40 6.97
CA ASN A 80 -11.20 15.01 8.31
C ASN A 80 -12.11 16.27 8.38
N PRO A 81 -12.39 16.92 9.54
CA PRO A 81 -12.40 16.51 10.95
C PRO A 81 -13.76 16.83 11.64
N SER A 82 -13.96 16.49 12.92
CA SER A 82 -15.16 16.80 13.72
C SER A 82 -15.66 18.25 13.61
N PRO A 83 -16.98 18.50 13.76
CA PRO A 83 -17.42 19.67 14.50
C PRO A 83 -18.47 19.35 15.58
N ASN A 84 -18.21 19.96 16.76
CA ASN A 84 -19.02 20.16 17.97
C ASN A 84 -19.31 18.98 18.91
#